data_AF-A0A443R840-F1
#
_entry.id   AF-A0A443R840-F1
#
_cell.length_a   1.000
_cell.length_b   1.000
_cell.length_c   1.000
_cell.angle_alpha   90.00
_cell.angle_beta   90.00
_cell.angle_gamma   90.00
#
_symmetry.space_group_name_H-M   'P 1'
#
loop_
_entity.id
_entity.type
_entity.pdbx_description
1 polymer ?
#
loop_
_entity_poly.entity_id
_entity_poly.type
_entity_poly.pdbx_seq_one_letter_code
_entity_poly.pdbx_strand_id
1 'polypeptide(L)'
;CDSGFGYLTAKALNKNGFKVVAACLFPDGEGAQRLKLEVENKDEFEIVALNVTSDEHMDNVYQRIDHLVANGYELWGIVNNAGIGKLGEIEWATFDEMYENIFNIKINGAVKVTRKFLPLLRKSKGRIINVASLLGRLTIPGIVPYCIEMTKFDIDVISIEPSFYGKNIFDASTIEKQMKIWQNKPENFRSDYCDQYNEKLVSFWNKSVPRMS
;
A
#
# COMPACT_ATOMS: atom_id res chain seq x y z
N CYS A 1 -9.24 -5.39 -9.36
CA CYS A 1 -9.95 -6.51 -8.71
C CYS A 1 -10.55 -7.47 -9.73
N ASP A 2 -10.06 -7.48 -10.96
CA ASP A 2 -10.55 -8.29 -12.08
C ASP A 2 -10.06 -9.75 -12.04
N SER A 3 -9.14 -10.09 -11.13
CA SER A 3 -8.58 -11.44 -10.97
C SER A 3 -8.06 -11.71 -9.55
N GLY A 4 -7.72 -12.99 -9.29
CA GLY A 4 -6.96 -13.44 -8.12
C GLY A 4 -7.57 -13.07 -6.77
N PHE A 5 -6.71 -12.73 -5.80
CA PHE A 5 -7.14 -12.37 -4.44
C PHE A 5 -8.03 -11.14 -4.39
N GLY A 6 -7.78 -10.12 -5.22
CA GLY A 6 -8.62 -8.94 -5.29
C GLY A 6 -10.05 -9.26 -5.71
N TYR A 7 -10.22 -10.14 -6.69
CA TYR A 7 -11.53 -10.63 -7.14
C TYR A 7 -12.27 -11.38 -6.02
N LEU A 8 -11.61 -12.36 -5.41
CA LEU A 8 -12.20 -13.17 -4.33
C LEU A 8 -12.54 -12.33 -3.09
N THR A 9 -11.67 -11.39 -2.73
CA THR A 9 -11.89 -10.47 -1.60
C THR A 9 -13.09 -9.58 -1.86
N ALA A 10 -13.22 -9.02 -3.07
CA ALA A 10 -14.36 -8.19 -3.44
C ALA A 10 -15.69 -8.96 -3.34
N LYS A 11 -15.74 -10.20 -3.85
CA LYS A 11 -16.92 -11.07 -3.71
C LYS A 11 -17.23 -11.39 -2.26
N ALA A 12 -16.21 -11.78 -1.48
CA ALA A 12 -16.40 -12.16 -0.09
C ALA A 12 -16.91 -10.98 0.75
N LEU A 13 -16.37 -9.78 0.58
CA LEU A 13 -16.84 -8.58 1.29
C LEU A 13 -18.27 -8.24 0.91
N ASN A 14 -18.60 -8.26 -0.38
CA ASN A 14 -19.97 -7.99 -0.83
C ASN A 14 -20.98 -9.01 -0.28
N LYS A 15 -20.63 -10.30 -0.30
CA LYS A 15 -21.42 -11.37 0.34
C LYS A 15 -21.65 -11.13 1.84
N ASN A 16 -20.68 -10.53 2.53
CA ASN A 16 -20.80 -10.19 3.94
C ASN A 16 -21.51 -8.84 4.19
N GLY A 17 -22.16 -8.27 3.17
CA GLY A 17 -23.00 -7.08 3.30
C GLY A 17 -22.26 -5.75 3.23
N PHE A 18 -20.98 -5.73 2.84
CA PHE A 18 -20.24 -4.49 2.65
C PHE A 18 -20.57 -3.83 1.30
N LYS A 19 -20.65 -2.50 1.29
CA LYS A 19 -20.46 -1.71 0.07
C LYS A 19 -19.05 -1.91 -0.43
N VAL A 20 -18.89 -2.44 -1.64
CA VAL A 20 -17.57 -2.69 -2.25
C VAL A 20 -17.36 -1.83 -3.48
N VAL A 21 -16.31 -1.02 -3.43
CA VAL A 21 -15.77 -0.29 -4.59
C VAL A 21 -14.58 -1.07 -5.13
N ALA A 22 -14.83 -1.90 -6.14
CA ALA A 22 -13.82 -2.74 -6.77
C ALA A 22 -13.04 -1.96 -7.82
N ALA A 23 -11.83 -1.54 -7.46
CA ALA A 23 -10.92 -0.84 -8.35
C ALA A 23 -10.21 -1.81 -9.32
N CYS A 24 -10.37 -1.59 -10.63
CA CYS A 24 -9.78 -2.41 -11.71
C CYS A 24 -8.98 -1.53 -12.68
N LEU A 25 -7.87 -2.05 -13.22
CA LEU A 25 -7.12 -1.33 -14.24
C LEU A 25 -7.94 -1.19 -15.53
N PHE A 26 -8.65 -2.27 -15.89
CA PHE A 26 -9.57 -2.31 -17.03
C PHE A 26 -11.00 -2.59 -16.51
N PRO A 27 -11.81 -1.56 -16.22
CA PRO A 27 -13.15 -1.75 -15.67
C PRO A 27 -14.09 -2.51 -16.62
N ASP A 28 -13.88 -2.41 -17.93
CA ASP A 28 -14.67 -3.10 -18.96
C ASP A 28 -14.08 -4.46 -19.36
N GLY A 29 -12.97 -4.87 -18.73
CA GLY A 29 -12.35 -6.17 -18.98
C GLY A 29 -13.24 -7.33 -18.52
N GLU A 30 -13.07 -8.50 -19.15
CA GLU A 30 -13.86 -9.71 -18.88
C GLU A 30 -13.92 -10.05 -17.38
N GLY A 31 -12.78 -10.01 -16.68
CA GLY A 31 -12.70 -10.30 -15.26
C GLY A 31 -13.50 -9.32 -14.38
N ALA A 32 -13.48 -8.04 -14.72
CA ALA A 32 -14.25 -7.00 -14.03
C ALA A 32 -15.75 -7.17 -14.29
N GLN A 33 -16.14 -7.40 -15.55
CA GLN A 33 -17.55 -7.62 -15.91
C GLN A 33 -18.12 -8.89 -15.28
N ARG A 34 -17.34 -9.98 -15.28
CA ARG A 34 -17.68 -11.21 -14.58
C ARG A 34 -17.83 -10.99 -13.08
N LEU A 35 -16.93 -10.23 -12.45
CA LEU A 35 -17.05 -9.89 -11.03
C LEU A 35 -18.40 -9.23 -10.74
N LYS A 36 -18.78 -8.23 -11.54
CA LYS A 36 -20.05 -7.51 -11.40
C LYS A 36 -21.28 -8.41 -11.51
N LEU A 37 -21.20 -9.49 -12.29
CA LEU A 37 -22.30 -10.46 -12.44
C LEU A 37 -22.39 -11.44 -11.26
N GLU A 38 -21.25 -11.81 -10.67
CA GLU A 38 -21.13 -12.86 -9.66
C GLU A 38 -21.24 -12.39 -8.20
N VAL A 39 -21.29 -11.08 -7.95
CA VAL A 39 -21.56 -10.55 -6.61
C VAL A 39 -23.01 -10.75 -6.19
N GLU A 40 -23.25 -10.91 -4.88
CA GLU A 40 -24.58 -11.23 -4.34
C GLU A 40 -25.46 -9.98 -4.27
N ASN A 41 -24.92 -8.85 -3.79
CA ASN A 41 -25.64 -7.59 -3.69
C ASN A 41 -25.07 -6.57 -4.69
N LYS A 42 -25.69 -6.49 -5.86
CA LYS A 42 -25.26 -5.62 -6.97
C LYS A 42 -25.43 -4.13 -6.67
N ASP A 43 -26.42 -3.77 -5.84
CA ASP A 43 -26.64 -2.37 -5.45
C ASP A 43 -25.54 -1.90 -4.49
N GLU A 44 -24.99 -2.82 -3.69
CA GLU A 44 -23.84 -2.59 -2.80
C GLU A 44 -22.48 -2.84 -3.48
N PHE A 45 -22.43 -2.86 -4.81
CA PHE A 45 -21.20 -3.14 -5.55
C PHE A 45 -20.99 -2.17 -6.71
N GLU A 46 -19.77 -1.65 -6.84
CA GLU A 46 -19.39 -0.85 -8.00
C GLU A 46 -17.97 -1.13 -8.46
N ILE A 47 -17.72 -0.91 -9.74
CA ILE A 47 -16.40 -1.01 -10.35
C ILE A 47 -15.93 0.38 -10.74
N VAL A 48 -14.68 0.69 -10.43
CA VAL A 48 -14.02 1.94 -10.80
C VAL A 48 -12.70 1.67 -11.50
N ALA A 49 -12.32 2.55 -12.43
CA ALA A 49 -11.01 2.50 -13.06
C ALA A 49 -9.94 3.00 -12.10
N LEU A 50 -8.88 2.22 -11.89
CA LEU A 50 -7.73 2.66 -11.09
C LEU A 50 -6.42 2.06 -11.61
N ASN A 51 -5.59 2.93 -12.16
CA ASN A 51 -4.16 2.70 -12.22
C ASN A 51 -3.54 3.34 -10.98
N VAL A 52 -3.00 2.53 -10.06
CA VAL A 52 -2.42 3.00 -8.78
C VAL A 52 -1.20 3.91 -8.96
N THR A 53 -0.64 3.98 -10.17
CA THR A 53 0.46 4.89 -10.51
C THR A 53 -0.02 6.24 -11.05
N SER A 54 -1.30 6.35 -11.47
CA SER A 54 -1.91 7.56 -12.03
C SER A 54 -2.60 8.38 -10.94
N ASP A 55 -2.15 9.64 -10.80
CA ASP A 55 -2.73 10.57 -9.83
C ASP A 55 -4.15 10.99 -10.25
N GLU A 56 -4.42 11.13 -11.55
CA GLU A 56 -5.75 11.43 -12.09
C GLU A 56 -6.76 10.31 -11.73
N HIS A 57 -6.39 9.04 -11.94
CA HIS A 57 -7.28 7.93 -11.56
C HIS A 57 -7.54 7.92 -10.05
N MET A 58 -6.51 8.18 -9.22
CA MET A 58 -6.70 8.28 -7.78
C MET A 58 -7.63 9.42 -7.38
N ASP A 59 -7.55 10.57 -8.04
CA ASP A 59 -8.42 11.70 -7.78
C ASP A 59 -9.88 11.38 -8.13
N ASN A 60 -10.12 10.71 -9.26
CA ASN A 60 -11.45 10.26 -9.68
C ASN A 60 -12.04 9.25 -8.68
N VAL A 61 -11.25 8.25 -8.24
CA VAL A 61 -11.70 7.30 -7.22
C VAL A 61 -11.93 8.00 -5.89
N TYR A 62 -11.07 8.95 -5.50
CA TYR A 62 -11.27 9.72 -4.28
C TYR A 62 -12.60 10.48 -4.29
N GLN A 63 -12.90 11.20 -5.37
CA GLN A 63 -14.19 11.89 -5.52
C GLN A 63 -15.35 10.91 -5.44
N ARG A 64 -15.23 9.72 -6.03
CA ARG A 64 -16.29 8.71 -5.95
C ARG A 64 -16.54 8.24 -4.51
N ILE A 65 -15.47 7.95 -3.76
CA ILE A 65 -15.57 7.55 -2.35
C ILE A 65 -16.09 8.71 -1.48
N ASP A 66 -15.64 9.94 -1.73
CA ASP A 66 -16.08 11.12 -1.00
C ASP A 66 -17.60 11.35 -1.16
N HIS A 67 -18.13 11.16 -2.38
CA HIS A 67 -19.57 11.15 -2.62
C HIS A 67 -20.31 10.04 -1.87
N LEU A 68 -19.73 8.83 -1.75
CA LEU A 68 -20.34 7.78 -0.94
C LEU A 68 -20.37 8.17 0.54
N VAL A 69 -19.28 8.74 1.04
CA VAL A 69 -19.21 9.20 2.44
C VAL A 69 -20.23 10.30 2.72
N ALA A 70 -20.41 11.24 1.79
CA ALA A 70 -21.45 12.27 1.88
C ALA A 70 -22.88 11.68 1.93
N ASN A 71 -23.08 10.48 1.39
CA ASN A 71 -24.36 9.75 1.41
C ASN A 71 -24.51 8.79 2.60
N GLY A 72 -23.69 8.96 3.65
CA GLY A 72 -23.82 8.22 4.90
C GLY A 72 -23.00 6.94 4.99
N TYR A 73 -22.16 6.63 3.99
CA TYR A 73 -21.18 5.55 4.10
C TYR A 73 -19.94 5.99 4.87
N GLU A 74 -19.16 5.02 5.35
CA GLU A 74 -17.84 5.25 5.92
C GLU A 74 -16.82 4.36 5.21
N LEU A 75 -15.64 4.91 4.89
CA LEU A 75 -14.56 4.11 4.33
C LEU A 75 -13.91 3.28 5.44
N TRP A 76 -14.30 2.02 5.58
CA TRP A 76 -13.83 1.15 6.66
C TRP A 76 -12.56 0.35 6.33
N GLY A 77 -12.24 0.20 5.05
CA GLY A 77 -11.14 -0.66 4.63
C GLY A 77 -10.56 -0.28 3.27
N ILE A 78 -9.25 -0.41 3.15
CA ILE A 78 -8.54 -0.41 1.86
C ILE A 78 -7.76 -1.71 1.74
N VAL A 79 -7.89 -2.37 0.60
CA VAL A 79 -7.10 -3.57 0.27
C VAL A 79 -6.16 -3.23 -0.89
N ASN A 80 -4.91 -2.95 -0.56
CA ASN A 80 -3.84 -2.74 -1.55
C ASN A 80 -3.44 -4.10 -2.13
N ASN A 81 -4.08 -4.48 -3.23
CA ASN A 81 -3.87 -5.77 -3.91
C ASN A 81 -3.17 -5.65 -5.27
N ALA A 82 -3.16 -4.46 -5.89
CA ALA A 82 -2.61 -4.30 -7.23
C ALA A 82 -1.15 -4.76 -7.30
N GLY A 83 -0.83 -5.58 -8.30
CA GLY A 83 0.50 -6.13 -8.44
C GLY A 83 0.71 -6.80 -9.79
N ILE A 84 1.93 -6.70 -10.28
CA ILE A 84 2.41 -7.38 -11.49
C ILE A 84 3.62 -8.22 -11.13
N GLY A 85 3.85 -9.33 -11.84
CA GLY A 85 5.06 -10.12 -11.74
C GLY A 85 5.80 -10.13 -13.08
N LYS A 86 7.12 -10.18 -13.01
CA LYS A 86 7.97 -10.49 -14.15
C LYS A 86 8.86 -11.67 -13.77
N LEU A 87 9.09 -12.55 -14.73
CA LEU A 87 10.05 -13.64 -14.62
C LEU A 87 11.29 -13.24 -15.41
N GLY A 88 12.45 -13.62 -14.90
CA GLY A 88 13.72 -13.32 -15.54
C GLY A 88 14.85 -13.25 -14.54
N GLU A 89 16.06 -13.27 -15.08
CA GLU A 89 17.31 -13.16 -14.31
C GLU A 89 17.70 -11.71 -14.11
N ILE A 90 18.56 -11.43 -13.14
CA ILE A 90 18.89 -10.07 -12.70
C ILE A 90 19.34 -9.12 -13.82
N GLU A 91 19.96 -9.66 -14.87
CA GLU A 91 20.52 -8.91 -16.01
C GLU A 91 19.70 -9.01 -17.31
N TRP A 92 18.56 -9.72 -17.32
CA TRP A 92 17.82 -9.98 -18.56
C TRP A 92 17.09 -8.76 -19.15
N ALA A 93 16.83 -7.74 -18.34
CA ALA A 93 16.14 -6.53 -18.77
C ALA A 93 16.69 -5.31 -18.03
N THR A 94 16.36 -4.11 -18.52
CA THR A 94 16.78 -2.86 -17.87
C THR A 94 16.19 -2.74 -16.46
N PHE A 95 16.80 -1.91 -15.61
CA PHE A 95 16.30 -1.67 -14.26
C PHE A 95 14.84 -1.18 -14.29
N ASP A 96 14.53 -0.26 -15.20
CA ASP A 96 13.22 0.34 -15.33
C ASP A 96 12.16 -0.68 -15.76
N GLU A 97 12.51 -1.52 -16.75
CA GLU A 97 11.64 -2.59 -17.22
C GLU A 97 11.40 -3.64 -16.13
N MET A 98 12.43 -4.05 -15.40
CA MET A 98 12.34 -5.21 -14.52
C MET A 98 11.87 -4.85 -13.11
N TYR A 99 12.32 -3.72 -12.56
CA TYR A 99 12.13 -3.37 -11.15
C TYR A 99 11.26 -2.13 -10.96
N GLU A 100 11.57 -1.02 -11.65
CA GLU A 100 10.97 0.27 -11.33
C GLU A 100 9.44 0.23 -11.45
N ASN A 101 8.91 -0.38 -12.51
CA ASN A 101 7.47 -0.54 -12.69
C ASN A 101 6.82 -1.38 -11.56
N ILE A 102 7.49 -2.46 -11.11
CA ILE A 102 6.97 -3.31 -10.03
C ILE A 102 6.96 -2.55 -8.71
N PHE A 103 8.03 -1.81 -8.38
CA PHE A 103 8.08 -0.94 -7.21
C PHE A 103 7.02 0.14 -7.27
N ASN A 104 6.85 0.77 -8.44
CA ASN A 104 5.87 1.82 -8.65
C ASN A 104 4.44 1.34 -8.43
N ILE A 105 4.11 0.13 -8.89
CA ILE A 105 2.77 -0.45 -8.69
C ILE A 105 2.58 -0.96 -7.26
N LYS A 106 3.50 -1.79 -6.75
CA LYS A 106 3.30 -2.52 -5.49
C LYS A 106 3.53 -1.68 -4.25
N ILE A 107 4.60 -0.88 -4.25
CA ILE A 107 5.04 -0.12 -3.08
C ILE A 107 4.50 1.30 -3.18
N ASN A 108 4.87 2.03 -4.23
CA ASN A 108 4.48 3.43 -4.37
C ASN A 108 2.96 3.54 -4.55
N GLY A 109 2.34 2.66 -5.35
CA GLY A 109 0.89 2.60 -5.52
C GLY A 109 0.14 2.39 -4.20
N ALA A 110 0.54 1.41 -3.40
CA ALA A 110 -0.06 1.16 -2.08
C ALA A 110 0.09 2.35 -1.12
N VAL A 111 1.26 2.99 -1.11
CA VAL A 111 1.52 4.19 -0.31
C VAL A 111 0.66 5.37 -0.80
N LYS A 112 0.60 5.62 -2.11
CA LYS A 112 -0.18 6.69 -2.72
C LYS A 112 -1.67 6.54 -2.40
N VAL A 113 -2.24 5.36 -2.62
CA VAL A 113 -3.63 5.04 -2.26
C VAL A 113 -3.85 5.27 -0.77
N THR A 114 -3.02 4.65 0.08
CA THR A 114 -3.16 4.81 1.53
C THR A 114 -3.16 6.28 1.95
N ARG A 115 -2.20 7.08 1.46
CA ARG A 115 -2.09 8.50 1.78
C ARG A 115 -3.32 9.29 1.33
N LYS A 116 -3.83 9.03 0.12
CA LYS A 116 -4.97 9.72 -0.47
C LYS A 116 -6.23 9.54 0.38
N PHE A 117 -6.46 8.32 0.86
CA PHE A 117 -7.67 7.96 1.60
C PHE A 117 -7.53 7.97 3.12
N LEU A 118 -6.31 8.20 3.64
CA LEU A 118 -6.02 8.19 5.08
C LEU A 118 -6.94 9.12 5.90
N PRO A 119 -7.29 10.34 5.44
CA PRO A 119 -8.21 11.21 6.20
C PRO A 119 -9.59 10.57 6.43
N LEU A 120 -10.11 9.85 5.43
CA LEU A 120 -11.40 9.15 5.54
C LEU A 120 -11.29 7.93 6.46
N LEU A 121 -10.21 7.16 6.33
CA LEU A 121 -9.94 6.00 7.19
C LEU A 121 -9.77 6.36 8.68
N ARG A 122 -9.18 7.53 8.98
CA ARG A 122 -9.02 7.99 10.37
C ARG A 122 -10.37 8.21 11.04
N LYS A 123 -11.35 8.77 10.32
CA LYS A 123 -12.70 9.05 10.83
C LYS A 123 -13.43 7.76 11.22
N SER A 124 -13.36 6.73 10.36
CA SER A 124 -14.00 5.43 10.57
C SER A 124 -13.21 4.49 11.49
N LYS A 125 -11.96 4.83 11.84
CA LYS A 125 -10.99 3.92 12.46
C LYS A 125 -10.87 2.61 11.67
N GLY A 126 -10.78 2.75 10.35
CA GLY A 126 -10.73 1.66 9.38
C GLY A 126 -9.42 0.89 9.36
N ARG A 127 -9.27 -0.01 8.38
CA ARG A 127 -8.12 -0.92 8.22
C ARG A 127 -7.46 -0.75 6.87
N ILE A 128 -6.14 -0.93 6.83
CA ILE A 128 -5.37 -1.04 5.58
C ILE A 128 -4.82 -2.46 5.52
N ILE A 129 -5.15 -3.17 4.45
CA ILE A 129 -4.68 -4.52 4.17
C ILE A 129 -3.75 -4.44 2.97
N ASN A 130 -2.48 -4.78 3.16
CA ASN A 130 -1.50 -4.88 2.08
C ASN A 130 -1.33 -6.35 1.69
N VAL A 131 -1.69 -6.70 0.46
CA VAL A 131 -1.50 -8.06 -0.06
C VAL A 131 -0.07 -8.17 -0.58
N ALA A 132 0.81 -8.72 0.25
CA ALA A 132 2.21 -8.94 -0.07
C ALA A 132 2.46 -10.37 -0.60
N SER A 133 3.69 -10.64 -1.07
CA SER A 133 4.12 -11.97 -1.52
C SER A 133 5.05 -12.62 -0.48
N LEU A 134 4.99 -13.95 -0.38
CA LEU A 134 5.97 -14.77 0.35
C LEU A 134 7.40 -14.51 -0.13
N LEU A 135 7.56 -14.19 -1.41
CA LEU A 135 8.85 -13.89 -2.04
C LEU A 135 9.52 -12.61 -1.54
N GLY A 136 8.82 -11.80 -0.73
CA GLY A 136 9.47 -10.72 0.02
C GLY A 136 10.29 -11.22 1.21
N ARG A 137 10.26 -12.52 1.53
CA ARG A 137 10.98 -13.15 2.66
C ARG A 137 11.82 -14.37 2.26
N LEU A 138 11.59 -14.95 1.08
CA LEU A 138 12.28 -16.14 0.58
C LEU A 138 12.73 -15.92 -0.86
N THR A 139 13.96 -16.32 -1.16
CA THR A 139 14.54 -16.34 -2.50
C THR A 139 14.16 -17.61 -3.25
N ILE A 140 13.58 -17.48 -4.45
CA ILE A 140 13.27 -18.61 -5.35
C ILE A 140 13.89 -18.31 -6.72
N PRO A 141 14.60 -19.28 -7.35
CA PRO A 141 15.21 -19.08 -8.65
C PRO A 141 14.25 -18.60 -9.74
N GLY A 142 14.69 -17.63 -10.53
CA GLY A 142 13.95 -17.09 -11.68
C GLY A 142 12.86 -16.04 -11.37
N ILE A 143 12.70 -15.63 -10.10
CA ILE A 143 11.73 -14.60 -9.67
C ILE A 143 12.46 -13.34 -9.15
N VAL A 144 13.46 -12.92 -9.92
CA VAL A 144 14.44 -11.90 -9.48
C VAL A 144 13.85 -10.54 -9.10
N PRO A 145 12.78 -10.02 -9.73
CA PRO A 145 12.23 -8.72 -9.33
C PRO A 145 11.65 -8.68 -7.92
N TYR A 146 11.43 -9.86 -7.32
CA TYR A 146 10.94 -10.00 -5.95
C TYR A 146 12.06 -10.35 -4.98
N CYS A 147 13.02 -11.15 -5.42
CA CYS A 147 14.08 -11.67 -4.58
C CYS A 147 15.36 -11.84 -5.41
N ILE A 148 16.45 -11.17 -5.03
CA ILE A 148 17.74 -11.31 -5.71
C ILE A 148 18.27 -12.72 -5.44
N GLU A 149 18.44 -13.52 -6.49
CA GLU A 149 18.87 -14.92 -6.41
C GLU A 149 19.98 -15.14 -7.45
N MET A 150 21.10 -15.76 -7.03
CA MET A 150 22.31 -15.92 -7.84
C MET A 150 22.98 -17.31 -7.63
N THR A 151 22.28 -18.27 -7.02
CA THR A 151 22.81 -19.60 -6.68
C THR A 151 23.17 -20.41 -7.92
N LYS A 152 22.52 -20.17 -9.06
CA LYS A 152 22.92 -20.76 -10.35
C LYS A 152 24.33 -20.38 -10.81
N PHE A 153 24.91 -19.32 -10.23
CA PHE A 153 26.28 -18.87 -10.47
C PHE A 153 27.20 -19.18 -9.28
N ASP A 154 26.77 -20.07 -8.38
CA ASP A 154 27.47 -20.40 -7.12
C ASP A 154 27.72 -19.17 -6.23
N ILE A 155 26.81 -18.18 -6.28
CA ILE A 155 26.87 -16.96 -5.44
C ILE A 155 25.75 -17.00 -4.40
N ASP A 156 26.14 -17.03 -3.13
CA ASP A 156 25.21 -16.92 -2.00
C ASP A 156 24.70 -15.48 -1.83
N VAL A 157 23.38 -15.32 -1.87
CA VAL A 157 22.72 -14.05 -1.53
C VAL A 157 22.28 -14.11 -0.07
N ILE A 158 22.99 -13.39 0.79
CA ILE A 158 22.70 -13.31 2.22
C ILE A 158 21.92 -12.02 2.50
N SER A 159 20.66 -12.15 2.94
CA SER A 159 19.92 -11.01 3.49
C SER A 159 20.26 -10.88 4.97
N ILE A 160 20.85 -9.75 5.35
CA ILE A 160 21.02 -9.38 6.74
C ILE A 160 19.86 -8.45 7.08
N GLU A 161 19.06 -8.83 8.07
CA GLU A 161 18.04 -7.96 8.66
C GLU A 161 18.62 -7.33 9.91
N PRO A 162 19.39 -6.21 9.81
CA PRO A 162 19.73 -5.47 11.00
C PRO A 162 18.42 -4.93 11.55
N SER A 163 17.96 -5.49 12.66
CA SER A 163 17.10 -4.75 13.58
C SER A 163 17.85 -3.48 14.05
N PHE A 164 17.31 -2.71 14.99
CA PHE A 164 17.92 -1.46 15.48
C PHE A 164 19.26 -1.64 16.27
N TYR A 165 20.08 -2.64 15.93
CA TYR A 165 21.36 -2.95 16.55
C TYR A 165 22.53 -2.29 15.82
N GLY A 166 23.43 -1.69 16.59
CA GLY A 166 24.83 -1.48 16.19
C GLY A 166 25.19 -0.14 15.54
N LYS A 167 24.26 0.57 14.87
CA LYS A 167 24.42 1.98 14.45
C LYS A 167 23.06 2.57 14.05
N ASN A 168 22.78 3.76 14.58
CA ASN A 168 21.50 4.45 14.52
C ASN A 168 21.10 4.85 13.09
N ILE A 169 20.33 4.02 12.38
CA ILE A 169 19.50 4.49 11.24
C ILE A 169 18.58 5.64 11.71
N PHE A 170 18.19 5.59 12.98
CA PHE A 170 17.42 6.62 13.67
C PHE A 170 18.30 7.20 14.77
N ASP A 171 18.88 8.38 14.55
CA ASP A 171 19.62 9.13 15.55
C ASP A 171 18.86 10.40 15.95
N ALA A 172 19.46 11.23 16.82
CA ALA A 172 18.87 12.50 17.23
C ALA A 172 18.57 13.41 16.02
N SER A 173 19.42 13.38 14.98
CA SER A 173 19.20 14.17 13.76
C SER A 173 17.96 13.69 13.00
N THR A 174 17.65 12.39 13.02
CA THR A 174 16.42 11.83 12.43
C THR A 174 15.18 12.33 13.18
N ILE A 175 15.23 12.42 14.51
CA ILE A 175 14.14 12.96 15.33
C ILE A 175 13.97 14.47 15.07
N GLU A 176 15.05 15.24 14.99
CA GLU A 176 15.00 16.66 14.65
C GLU A 176 14.41 16.90 13.25
N LYS A 177 14.81 16.11 12.25
CA LYS A 177 14.23 16.17 10.90
C LYS A 177 12.73 15.88 10.93
N GLN A 178 12.31 14.85 11.68
CA GLN A 178 10.89 14.54 11.86
C GLN A 178 10.13 15.71 12.51
N MET A 179 10.68 16.32 13.56
CA MET A 179 10.06 17.49 14.20
C MET A 179 9.91 18.67 13.25
N LYS A 180 10.95 18.98 12.45
CA LYS A 180 10.88 20.04 11.43
C LYS A 180 9.81 19.74 10.39
N ILE A 181 9.72 18.49 9.92
CA ILE A 181 8.66 18.07 8.99
C ILE A 181 7.27 18.27 9.61
N TRP A 182 7.10 17.92 10.89
CA TRP A 182 5.85 18.09 11.61
C TRP A 182 5.46 19.56 11.79
N GLN A 183 6.40 20.40 12.24
CA GLN A 183 6.19 21.84 12.44
C GLN A 183 5.79 22.56 11.15
N ASN A 184 6.29 22.10 10.01
CA ASN A 184 5.96 22.65 8.69
C ASN A 184 4.60 22.17 8.14
N LYS A 185 3.82 21.38 8.89
CA LYS A 185 2.49 20.94 8.44
C LYS A 185 1.39 21.96 8.78
N PRO A 186 0.40 22.13 7.87
CA PRO A 186 -0.79 22.92 8.14
C PRO A 186 -1.48 22.53 9.45
N GLU A 187 -2.11 23.50 10.12
CA GLU A 187 -2.73 23.28 11.43
C GLU A 187 -3.87 22.27 11.39
N ASN A 188 -4.70 22.30 10.34
CA ASN A 188 -5.75 21.31 10.12
C ASN A 188 -5.19 19.88 9.97
N PHE A 189 -3.98 19.72 9.42
CA PHE A 189 -3.32 18.43 9.35
C PHE A 189 -2.81 17.98 10.73
N ARG A 190 -2.32 18.92 11.55
CA ARG A 190 -1.85 18.61 12.90
C ARG A 190 -3.00 18.26 13.85
N SER A 191 -4.15 18.95 13.71
CA SER A 191 -5.35 18.67 14.50
C SER A 191 -5.90 17.26 14.27
N ASP A 192 -5.81 16.73 13.05
CA ASP A 192 -6.23 15.34 12.73
C ASP A 192 -5.51 14.27 13.55
N TYR A 193 -4.31 14.57 14.04
CA TYR A 193 -3.48 13.65 14.83
C TYR A 193 -3.48 13.98 16.32
N CYS A 194 -4.01 15.13 16.75
CA CYS A 194 -3.86 15.74 18.08
C CYS A 194 -2.42 16.20 18.39
N ASP A 195 -2.29 17.33 19.09
CA ASP A 195 -0.99 17.93 19.44
C ASP A 195 -0.09 16.98 20.23
N GLN A 196 -0.68 16.10 21.04
CA GLN A 196 0.06 15.11 21.83
C GLN A 196 0.66 13.96 21.00
N TYR A 197 0.23 13.73 19.77
CA TYR A 197 0.70 12.59 18.97
C TYR A 197 2.18 12.71 18.62
N ASN A 198 2.61 13.89 18.18
CA ASN A 198 4.02 14.10 17.86
C ASN A 198 4.91 14.02 19.11
N GLU A 199 4.43 14.52 20.26
CA GLU A 199 5.15 14.39 21.53
C GLU A 199 5.32 12.94 21.97
N LYS A 200 4.26 12.13 21.85
CA LYS A 200 4.32 10.68 22.13
C LYS A 200 5.27 9.97 21.17
N LEU A 201 5.23 10.33 19.89
CA LEU A 201 6.10 9.74 18.85
C LEU A 201 7.57 10.09 19.10
N VAL A 202 7.87 11.36 19.40
CA VAL A 202 9.20 11.83 19.80
C VAL A 202 9.67 11.13 21.08
N SER A 203 8.80 11.03 22.08
CA SER A 203 9.10 10.33 23.35
C SER A 203 9.42 8.86 23.12
N PHE A 204 8.66 8.19 22.26
CA PHE A 204 8.92 6.81 21.85
C PHE A 204 10.31 6.68 21.20
N TRP A 205 10.62 7.52 20.21
CA TRP A 205 11.92 7.45 19.53
C TRP A 205 13.09 7.81 20.45
N ASN A 206 12.95 8.83 21.31
CA ASN A 206 13.96 9.19 22.30
C ASN A 206 14.25 8.06 23.32
N LYS A 207 13.28 7.19 23.59
CA LYS A 207 13.46 6.00 24.45
C LYS A 207 14.06 4.81 23.67
N SER A 208 13.69 4.68 22.41
CA SER A 208 14.08 3.55 21.55
C SER A 208 15.44 3.71 20.89
N VAL A 209 15.93 4.95 20.76
CA VAL A 209 17.27 5.25 20.23
C VAL A 209 18.28 5.16 21.37
N PRO A 210 19.27 4.25 21.31
CA PRO A 210 20.33 4.18 22.31
C PRO A 210 21.07 5.52 22.38
N ARG A 211 21.15 6.10 23.59
CA ARG A 211 22.05 7.24 23.82
C ARG A 211 23.47 6.71 23.70
N MET A 212 24.22 7.19 22.71
CA MET A 212 25.66 6.97 22.67
C MET A 212 26.24 7.65 23.92
N SER A 213 26.66 6.86 24.90
CA SER A 213 27.52 7.28 26.00
C SER A 213 28.96 7.37 25.51
#